data_AF-B4W1B5-F1
#
_entry.id   AF-B4W1B5-F1
#
_cell.length_a   1.000
_cell.length_b   1.000
_cell.length_c   1.000
_cell.angle_alpha   90.00
_cell.angle_beta   90.00
_cell.angle_gamma   90.00
#
_symmetry.space_group_name_H-M   'P 1'
#
loop_
_entity.id
_entity.type
_entity.pdbx_description
1 polymer ?
#
loop_
_entity_poly.entity_id
_entity_poly.type
_entity_poly.pdbx_seq_one_letter_code
_entity_poly.pdbx_strand_id
1 'polypeptide(L)'
;MEKGIFFSICLGLMGWVTQPTLALPPPDDVPEEVWRTEIITEARSPIDGELLTAAEYAQLKAELAQRSTPPELATEIQQTVFILKLVDLWQTLTPF
;
A
#
# COMPACT_ATOMS: atom_id res chain seq x y z
N MET A 1 -52.20 29.61 -10.98
CA MET A 1 -51.09 29.42 -11.94
C MET A 1 -49.72 29.79 -11.35
N GLU A 2 -49.63 30.76 -10.42
CA GLU A 2 -48.35 31.25 -9.88
C GLU A 2 -47.53 30.22 -9.08
N LYS A 3 -48.18 29.34 -8.31
CA LYS A 3 -47.49 28.36 -7.45
C LYS A 3 -46.70 27.30 -8.24
N GLY A 4 -47.18 26.93 -9.43
CA GLY A 4 -46.50 25.96 -10.30
C GLY A 4 -45.26 26.53 -11.00
N ILE A 5 -45.32 27.83 -11.34
CA ILE A 5 -44.19 28.55 -11.95
C ILE A 5 -43.05 28.68 -10.93
N PHE A 6 -43.38 29.03 -9.69
CA PHE A 6 -42.38 29.12 -8.62
C PHE A 6 -41.70 27.77 -8.34
N PHE A 7 -42.48 26.68 -8.35
CA PHE A 7 -41.95 25.34 -8.16
C PHE A 7 -41.03 24.90 -9.31
N SER A 8 -41.38 25.25 -10.56
CA SER A 8 -40.56 24.95 -11.74
C SER A 8 -39.25 25.75 -11.76
N ILE A 9 -39.26 27.01 -11.31
CA ILE A 9 -38.06 27.84 -11.22
C ILE A 9 -37.12 27.30 -10.12
N CYS A 10 -37.68 26.91 -8.97
CA CYS A 10 -36.90 26.28 -7.90
C CYS A 10 -36.24 24.98 -8.35
N LEU A 11 -36.97 24.14 -9.09
CA LEU A 11 -36.44 22.86 -9.58
C LEU A 11 -35.34 23.05 -10.63
N GLY A 12 -35.48 24.04 -11.52
CA GLY A 12 -34.45 24.41 -12.50
C GLY A 12 -33.17 24.96 -11.86
N LEU A 13 -33.32 25.78 -10.81
CA LEU A 13 -32.17 26.29 -10.04
C LEU A 13 -31.44 25.18 -9.29
N MET A 14 -32.16 24.20 -8.75
CA MET A 14 -31.56 23.05 -8.06
C MET A 14 -30.67 22.23 -9.01
N GLY A 15 -31.09 22.04 -10.27
CA GLY A 15 -30.33 21.33 -11.31
C GLY A 15 -29.11 22.10 -11.85
N TRP A 16 -29.08 23.43 -11.71
CA TRP A 16 -27.90 24.24 -12.04
C TRP A 16 -26.83 24.24 -10.95
N VAL A 17 -27.22 23.98 -9.70
CA VAL A 17 -26.31 23.91 -8.54
C VAL A 17 -25.78 22.49 -8.31
N THR A 18 -26.30 21.46 -8.98
CA THR A 18 -25.73 20.10 -8.87
C THR A 18 -24.34 20.05 -9.48
N GLN A 19 -23.33 20.15 -8.63
CA GLN A 19 -21.95 19.86 -8.95
C GLN A 19 -21.83 18.36 -9.33
N PRO A 20 -21.12 18.00 -10.41
CA PRO A 20 -20.96 16.62 -10.83
C PRO A 20 -19.87 15.95 -9.97
N THR A 21 -20.13 15.69 -8.68
CA THR A 21 -19.05 15.25 -7.78
C THR A 21 -19.52 14.27 -6.71
N LEU A 22 -19.91 13.07 -7.13
CA LEU A 22 -20.10 11.95 -6.18
C LEU A 22 -19.36 10.67 -6.59
N ALA A 23 -18.79 10.61 -7.80
CA ALA A 23 -18.12 9.40 -8.30
C ALA A 23 -16.83 9.66 -9.09
N LEU A 24 -16.45 10.93 -9.32
CA LEU A 24 -15.17 11.25 -9.93
C LEU A 24 -14.13 11.44 -8.82
N PRO A 25 -12.93 10.87 -8.97
CA PRO A 25 -11.83 11.17 -8.07
C PRO A 25 -11.51 12.68 -8.11
N PRO A 26 -10.97 13.25 -7.02
CA PRO A 26 -10.46 14.60 -6.99
C PRO A 26 -9.64 14.93 -8.24
N PRO A 27 -9.71 16.16 -8.80
CA PRO A 27 -8.92 16.54 -9.98
C PRO A 27 -7.40 16.42 -9.79
N ASP A 28 -6.94 16.43 -8.54
CA ASP A 28 -5.53 16.28 -8.16
C ASP A 28 -5.09 14.80 -8.07
N ASP A 29 -6.02 13.84 -8.09
CA ASP A 29 -5.68 12.42 -8.08
C ASP A 29 -5.17 11.98 -9.45
N VAL A 30 -3.98 11.41 -9.46
CA VAL A 30 -3.37 10.84 -10.67
C VAL A 30 -4.18 9.59 -11.08
N PRO A 31 -4.63 9.48 -12.34
CA PRO A 31 -5.35 8.30 -12.80
C PRO A 31 -4.52 7.02 -12.67
N GLU A 32 -5.17 5.90 -12.35
CA GLU A 32 -4.50 4.60 -12.18
C GLU A 32 -3.78 4.16 -13.47
N GLU A 33 -4.31 4.54 -14.62
CA GLU A 33 -3.71 4.26 -15.93
C GLU A 33 -2.32 4.88 -16.08
N VAL A 34 -2.08 6.03 -15.43
CA VAL A 34 -0.77 6.68 -15.42
C VAL A 34 0.20 5.91 -14.53
N TRP A 35 -0.22 5.50 -13.33
CA TRP A 35 0.61 4.68 -12.43
C TRP A 35 0.95 3.31 -13.00
N ARG A 36 0.04 2.69 -13.76
CA ARG A 36 0.32 1.43 -14.45
C ARG A 36 1.40 1.57 -15.52
N THR A 37 1.58 2.77 -16.06
CA THR A 37 2.65 3.08 -17.03
C THR A 37 3.93 3.60 -16.40
N GLU A 38 3.91 3.94 -15.11
CA GLU A 38 5.07 4.44 -14.39
C GLU A 38 6.07 3.30 -14.13
N ILE A 39 7.29 3.45 -14.67
CA ILE A 39 8.36 2.51 -14.41
C ILE A 39 8.97 2.91 -13.07
N ILE A 40 8.70 2.13 -12.02
CA ILE A 40 9.25 2.35 -10.69
C ILE A 40 10.77 2.10 -10.75
N THR A 41 11.55 3.17 -10.89
CA THR A 41 13.02 3.12 -10.95
C THR A 41 13.69 3.15 -9.58
N GLU A 42 12.93 3.49 -8.55
CA GLU A 42 13.37 3.63 -7.17
C GLU A 42 12.94 2.40 -6.36
N ALA A 43 13.91 1.75 -5.72
CA ALA A 43 13.66 0.66 -4.78
C ALA A 43 14.19 1.06 -3.41
N ARG A 44 13.70 0.46 -2.33
CA ARG A 44 14.34 0.60 -1.00
C ARG A 44 15.27 -0.57 -0.72
N SER A 45 16.39 -0.28 -0.07
CA SER A 45 17.29 -1.30 0.46
C SER A 45 16.55 -2.22 1.45
N PRO A 46 16.56 -3.54 1.26
CA PRO A 46 16.02 -4.49 2.24
C PRO A 46 16.83 -4.54 3.54
N ILE A 47 18.00 -3.92 3.58
CA ILE A 47 18.89 -3.88 4.75
C ILE A 47 18.67 -2.59 5.55
N ASP A 48 18.74 -1.44 4.87
CA ASP A 48 18.80 -0.13 5.54
C ASP A 48 17.60 0.79 5.24
N GLY A 49 16.73 0.40 4.30
CA GLY A 49 15.55 1.20 3.90
C GLY A 49 15.88 2.46 3.07
N GLU A 50 17.15 2.67 2.72
CA GLU A 50 17.58 3.77 1.86
C GLU A 50 17.07 3.62 0.43
N LEU A 51 16.92 4.76 -0.27
CA LEU A 51 16.53 4.78 -1.68
C LEU A 51 17.70 4.30 -2.55
N LEU A 52 17.47 3.26 -3.33
CA LEU A 52 18.41 2.65 -4.27
C LEU A 52 17.86 2.75 -5.69
N THR A 53 18.77 2.90 -6.64
CA THR A 53 18.41 2.78 -8.05
C THR A 53 18.13 1.32 -8.42
N ALA A 54 17.34 1.09 -9.47
CA ALA A 54 17.03 -0.26 -9.95
C ALA A 54 18.27 -1.14 -10.25
N ALA A 55 19.37 -0.52 -10.71
CA ALA A 55 20.62 -1.23 -10.99
C ALA A 55 21.34 -1.67 -9.71
N GLU A 56 21.44 -0.80 -8.72
CA GLU A 56 22.04 -1.10 -7.41
C GLU A 56 21.21 -2.15 -6.67
N TYR A 57 19.88 -2.06 -6.73
CA TYR A 57 18.99 -3.05 -6.16
C TYR A 57 19.18 -4.43 -6.80
N ALA A 58 19.32 -4.51 -8.13
CA ALA A 58 19.56 -5.77 -8.83
C ALA A 58 20.90 -6.40 -8.42
N GLN A 59 21.95 -5.60 -8.26
CA GLN A 59 23.27 -6.05 -7.78
C GLN A 59 23.19 -6.55 -6.33
N LEU A 60 22.57 -5.78 -5.43
CA LEU A 60 22.38 -6.15 -4.03
C LEU A 60 21.60 -7.47 -3.91
N LYS A 61 20.55 -7.65 -4.71
CA LYS A 61 19.78 -8.89 -4.74
C LYS A 61 20.61 -10.08 -5.24
N ALA A 62 21.48 -9.87 -6.24
CA ALA A 62 22.39 -10.90 -6.71
C ALA A 62 23.43 -11.28 -5.64
N GLU A 63 23.94 -10.31 -4.88
CA GLU A 63 24.86 -10.55 -3.76
C GLU A 63 24.16 -11.33 -2.63
N LEU A 64 22.95 -10.92 -2.25
CA LEU A 64 22.15 -11.61 -1.23
C LEU A 64 21.79 -13.05 -1.65
N ALA A 65 21.55 -13.28 -2.94
CA ALA A 65 21.29 -14.62 -3.46
C ALA A 65 22.55 -15.52 -3.50
N GLN A 66 23.74 -14.93 -3.62
CA GLN A 66 25.01 -15.66 -3.57
C GLN A 66 25.39 -16.07 -2.15
N ARG A 67 24.86 -15.41 -1.10
CA ARG A 67 25.04 -15.89 0.28
C ARG A 67 24.35 -17.25 0.41
N SER A 68 25.16 -18.31 0.44
CA SER A 68 24.73 -19.69 0.68
C SER A 68 24.20 -19.92 2.10
N THR A 69 24.54 -19.03 3.02
CA THR A 69 24.28 -19.18 4.44
C THR A 69 23.37 -18.05 4.91
N PRO A 70 22.28 -18.36 5.62
CA PRO A 70 21.47 -17.35 6.29
C PRO A 70 22.34 -16.45 7.16
N PRO A 71 21.98 -15.17 7.35
CA PRO A 71 22.70 -14.30 8.27
C PRO A 71 22.79 -14.97 9.65
N GLU A 72 24.00 -15.03 10.19
CA GLU A 72 24.25 -15.64 11.50
C GLU A 72 23.62 -14.75 12.57
N LEU A 73 22.46 -15.19 13.09
CA LEU A 73 21.81 -14.53 14.21
C LEU A 73 22.58 -14.83 15.50
N ALA A 74 22.66 -13.86 16.41
CA ALA A 74 23.20 -14.11 17.74
C ALA A 74 22.47 -15.30 18.39
N THR A 75 23.22 -16.21 19.02
CA THR A 75 22.68 -17.46 19.60
C THR A 75 21.51 -17.20 20.55
N GLU A 76 21.57 -16.12 21.32
CA GLU A 76 20.49 -15.69 22.22
C GLU A 76 19.17 -15.43 21.47
N ILE A 77 19.24 -14.69 20.35
CA ILE A 77 18.05 -14.38 19.53
C ILE A 77 17.48 -15.66 18.93
N GLN A 78 18.33 -16.58 18.45
CA GLN A 78 17.89 -17.87 17.92
C GLN A 78 17.12 -18.68 18.97
N GLN A 79 17.64 -18.70 20.21
CA GLN A 79 16.99 -19.38 21.33
C GLN A 79 15.66 -18.73 21.69
N THR A 80 15.59 -17.40 21.77
CA THR A 80 14.34 -16.68 22.04
C THR A 80 13.28 -16.98 20.98
N VAL A 81 13.63 -16.91 19.70
CA VAL A 81 12.70 -17.21 18.59
C VAL A 81 12.22 -18.66 18.66
N PHE A 82 13.10 -19.60 19.03
CA PHE A 82 12.73 -21.01 19.18
C PHE A 82 11.71 -21.22 20.31
N ILE A 83 11.91 -20.59 21.47
CA ILE A 83 10.97 -20.67 22.59
C ILE A 83 9.62 -20.04 22.22
N LEU A 84 9.62 -18.88 21.55
CA LEU A 84 8.39 -18.23 21.10
C LEU A 84 7.58 -19.12 20.15
N LYS A 85 8.25 -19.78 19.20
CA LYS A 85 7.59 -20.74 18.29
C LYS A 85 6.99 -21.94 19.03
N LEU A 86 7.64 -22.43 20.08
CA LEU A 86 7.07 -23.48 20.91
C LEU A 86 5.82 -22.98 21.64
N VAL A 87 5.88 -21.79 22.24
CA VAL A 87 4.72 -21.20 22.94
C VAL A 87 3.55 -21.00 21.99
N ASP A 88 3.80 -20.48 20.79
CA ASP A 88 2.80 -20.28 19.75
C ASP A 88 2.18 -21.61 19.28
N LEU A 89 3.00 -22.65 19.12
CA LEU A 89 2.53 -24.00 18.81
C LEU A 89 1.61 -24.54 19.92
N TRP A 90 1.99 -24.37 21.19
CA TRP A 90 1.15 -24.79 22.31
C TRP A 90 -0.18 -24.05 22.32
N GLN A 91 -0.18 -22.72 22.16
CA GLN A 91 -1.41 -21.93 22.06
C GLN A 91 -2.29 -22.35 20.88
N THR A 92 -1.69 -22.69 19.74
CA THR A 92 -2.41 -23.17 18.56
C THR A 92 -3.05 -24.54 18.78
N LEU A 93 -2.37 -25.44 19.50
CA LEU A 93 -2.83 -26.81 19.74
C LEU A 93 -3.82 -26.93 20.92
N THR A 94 -3.81 -26.00 21.87
CA THR A 94 -4.75 -25.97 22.99
C THR A 94 -5.74 -24.81 22.84
N PRO A 95 -6.90 -25.02 22.19
CA PRO A 95 -7.90 -23.97 21.96
C PRO A 95 -8.77 -23.67 23.20
N PHE A 96 -8.22 -23.85 24.41
CA PHE A 96 -8.92 -23.69 25.68
C PHE A 96 -8.39 -22.49 26.46
#